data_AF-A0A963NNQ7-F1
#
_entry.id   AF-A0A963NNQ7-F1
#
_cell.length_a   1.000
_cell.length_b   1.000
_cell.length_c   1.000
_cell.angle_alpha   90.00
_cell.angle_beta   90.00
_cell.angle_gamma   90.00
#
_symmetry.space_group_name_H-M   'P 1'
#
loop_
_entity.id
_entity.type
_entity.pdbx_description
1 polymer ?
#
loop_
_entity_poly.entity_id
_entity_poly.type
_entity_poly.pdbx_seq_one_letter_code
_entity_poly.pdbx_strand_id
1 'polypeptide(L)'
;KVELQLNTVERCSGHAGTYGVKTPTHPVAMKIGRAVFKAMAKNEPDVIASDCALAGHHIAQGMAQAGTPAKALQHPLSLVRMAYGLA
;
A
#
# COMPACT_ATOMS: atom_id res chain seq x y z
N LYS A 1 21.72 15.83 4.14
CA LYS A 1 21.14 14.53 4.55
C LYS A 1 19.63 14.70 4.55
N VAL A 2 18.90 13.94 3.73
CA VAL A 2 17.44 13.86 3.88
C VAL A 2 17.18 12.85 4.99
N GLU A 3 16.38 13.23 5.98
CA GLU A 3 15.96 12.31 7.03
C GLU A 3 14.85 11.41 6.46
N LEU A 4 15.11 10.11 6.39
CA LEU A 4 14.14 9.10 5.93
C LEU A 4 13.70 8.28 7.14
N GLN A 5 12.41 8.27 7.42
CA GLN A 5 11.80 7.33 8.36
C GLN A 5 11.16 6.18 7.59
N LEU A 6 11.71 4.98 7.73
CA LEU A 6 11.17 3.76 7.13
C LEU A 6 10.31 3.01 8.14
N ASN A 7 9.08 2.68 7.75
CA ASN A 7 8.20 1.79 8.51
C ASN A 7 7.80 0.61 7.62
N THR A 8 8.09 -0.61 8.08
CA THR A 8 7.69 -1.84 7.39
C THR A 8 6.42 -2.41 8.01
N VAL A 9 5.53 -2.96 7.18
CA VAL A 9 4.29 -3.59 7.63
C VAL A 9 4.19 -4.98 7.02
N GLU A 10 4.48 -6.00 7.81
CA GLU A 10 4.46 -7.39 7.37
C GLU A 10 3.09 -8.03 7.61
N ARG A 11 2.13 -7.68 6.76
CA ARG A 11 0.77 -8.26 6.79
C ARG A 11 0.22 -8.46 5.39
N CYS A 12 -0.66 -9.46 5.27
CA CYS A 12 -1.34 -9.77 4.01
C CYS A 12 -2.22 -8.61 3.55
N SER A 13 -2.14 -8.25 2.27
CA SER A 13 -3.02 -7.26 1.65
C SER A 13 -4.44 -7.77 1.44
N GLY A 14 -4.64 -9.08 1.40
CA GLY A 14 -5.91 -9.71 1.01
C GLY A 14 -6.11 -9.83 -0.49
N HIS A 15 -5.18 -9.32 -1.32
CA HIS A 15 -5.37 -9.28 -2.78
C HIS A 15 -5.32 -10.67 -3.44
N ALA A 16 -4.30 -11.49 -3.17
CA ALA A 16 -4.19 -12.89 -3.64
C ALA A 16 -4.55 -13.12 -5.14
N GLY A 17 -3.84 -12.45 -6.06
CA GLY A 17 -4.08 -12.57 -7.51
C GLY A 17 -5.49 -12.12 -7.92
N THR A 18 -6.20 -12.90 -8.73
CA THR A 18 -7.56 -12.50 -9.16
C THR A 18 -8.61 -12.54 -8.03
N TYR A 19 -8.31 -13.17 -6.90
CA TYR A 19 -9.22 -13.25 -5.76
C TYR A 19 -9.67 -11.87 -5.27
N GLY A 20 -8.73 -10.93 -5.20
CA GLY A 20 -8.95 -9.59 -4.66
C GLY A 20 -9.75 -8.67 -5.55
N VAL A 21 -10.03 -9.05 -6.81
CA VAL A 21 -10.75 -8.21 -7.79
C VAL A 21 -12.06 -8.84 -8.26
N LYS A 22 -12.28 -10.13 -8.00
CA LYS A 22 -13.53 -10.81 -8.38
C LYS A 22 -14.68 -10.33 -7.49
N THR A 23 -15.79 -9.95 -8.10
CA THR A 23 -17.03 -9.51 -7.42
C THR A 23 -17.42 -10.37 -6.20
N PRO A 24 -17.47 -11.72 -6.28
CA PRO A 24 -17.89 -12.53 -5.14
C PRO A 24 -16.90 -12.53 -3.96
N THR A 25 -15.61 -12.33 -4.23
CA THR A 25 -14.53 -12.46 -3.22
C THR A 25 -13.94 -11.13 -2.79
N HIS A 26 -14.17 -10.05 -3.54
CA HIS A 26 -13.67 -8.71 -3.24
C HIS A 26 -14.05 -8.23 -1.84
N PRO A 27 -15.29 -8.39 -1.34
CA PRO A 27 -15.63 -7.97 0.03
C PRO A 27 -14.83 -8.72 1.09
N VAL A 28 -14.53 -10.01 0.85
CA VAL A 28 -13.74 -10.84 1.76
C VAL A 28 -12.25 -10.44 1.70
N ALA A 29 -11.71 -10.21 0.51
CA ALA A 29 -10.36 -9.68 0.31
C ALA A 29 -10.16 -8.35 1.06
N MET A 30 -11.09 -7.41 0.91
CA MET A 30 -11.07 -6.14 1.62
C MET A 30 -11.16 -6.33 3.14
N LYS A 31 -11.95 -7.29 3.62
CA LYS A 31 -12.03 -7.63 5.06
C LYS A 31 -10.71 -8.17 5.59
N ILE A 32 -10.03 -9.03 4.83
CA ILE A 32 -8.70 -9.58 5.19
C ILE A 32 -7.67 -8.45 5.28
N GLY A 33 -7.67 -7.52 4.32
CA GLY A 33 -6.69 -6.43 4.25
C GLY A 33 -6.85 -5.32 5.30
N ARG A 34 -7.97 -5.25 6.04
CA ARG A 34 -8.24 -4.15 7.00
C ARG A 34 -7.10 -3.87 7.97
N ALA A 35 -6.44 -4.92 8.47
CA ALA A 35 -5.33 -4.77 9.40
C ALA A 35 -4.13 -4.05 8.77
N VAL A 36 -3.78 -4.39 7.53
CA VAL A 36 -2.68 -3.72 6.82
C VAL A 36 -3.07 -2.30 6.40
N PHE A 37 -4.31 -2.06 5.97
CA PHE A 37 -4.75 -0.70 5.58
C PHE A 37 -4.61 0.28 6.73
N LYS A 38 -5.05 -0.11 7.93
CA LYS A 38 -4.90 0.69 9.15
C LYS A 38 -3.44 0.89 9.55
N ALA A 39 -2.64 -0.17 9.49
CA ALA A 39 -1.22 -0.10 9.85
C ALA A 39 -0.42 0.79 8.91
N MET A 40 -0.70 0.74 7.61
CA MET A 40 -0.06 1.59 6.59
C MET A 40 -0.43 3.07 6.76
N ALA A 41 -1.64 3.36 7.24
CA ALA A 41 -2.09 4.73 7.50
C ALA A 41 -1.55 5.33 8.82
N LYS A 42 -1.10 4.50 9.78
CA LYS A 42 -0.88 4.88 11.18
C LYS A 42 0.03 6.10 11.38
N ASN A 43 1.09 6.22 10.59
CA ASN A 43 2.11 7.27 10.74
C ASN A 43 1.95 8.38 9.71
N GLU A 44 0.79 8.46 9.04
CA GLU A 44 0.48 9.48 8.01
C GLU A 44 1.58 9.64 6.93
N PRO A 45 2.09 8.53 6.36
CA PRO A 45 3.28 8.55 5.53
C PRO A 45 3.07 9.38 4.26
N ASP A 46 4.13 10.06 3.82
CA ASP A 46 4.12 10.82 2.57
C ASP A 46 4.03 9.92 1.34
N VAL A 47 4.58 8.70 1.44
CA VAL A 47 4.50 7.69 0.39
C VAL A 47 4.30 6.32 1.01
N ILE A 48 3.36 5.55 0.47
CA ILE A 48 3.30 4.09 0.68
C ILE A 48 3.97 3.38 -0.50
N ALA A 49 4.59 2.23 -0.24
CA ALA A 49 5.23 1.45 -1.27
C ALA A 49 4.95 -0.05 -1.16
N SER A 50 4.85 -0.71 -2.31
CA SER A 50 4.76 -2.17 -2.43
C SER A 50 5.43 -2.63 -3.72
N ASP A 51 6.20 -3.72 -3.63
CA ASP A 51 6.79 -4.42 -4.77
C ASP A 51 5.73 -5.09 -5.66
N CYS A 52 4.61 -5.49 -5.08
CA CYS A 52 3.44 -5.98 -5.79
C CYS A 52 2.49 -4.82 -6.10
N ALA A 53 2.44 -4.37 -7.35
CA ALA A 53 1.53 -3.30 -7.80
C ALA A 53 0.07 -3.58 -7.39
N LEU A 54 -0.37 -4.84 -7.53
CA LEU A 54 -1.70 -5.27 -7.15
C LEU A 54 -1.99 -5.10 -5.65
N ALA A 55 -1.04 -5.49 -4.78
CA ALA A 55 -1.17 -5.31 -3.34
C ALA A 55 -1.15 -3.83 -2.97
N GLY A 56 -0.24 -3.04 -3.56
CA GLY A 56 -0.15 -1.60 -3.34
C GLY A 56 -1.45 -0.86 -3.65
N HIS A 57 -2.05 -1.14 -4.82
CA HIS A 57 -3.34 -0.54 -5.20
C HIS A 57 -4.49 -1.00 -4.29
N HIS A 58 -4.51 -2.28 -3.90
CA HIS A 58 -5.53 -2.79 -2.98
C HIS A 58 -5.43 -2.16 -1.58
N ILE A 59 -4.21 -1.93 -1.10
CA ILE A 59 -3.95 -1.19 0.15
C ILE A 59 -4.41 0.26 0.03
N ALA A 60 -4.04 0.96 -1.04
CA ALA A 60 -4.45 2.35 -1.27
C ALA A 60 -5.99 2.48 -1.35
N GLN A 61 -6.66 1.53 -2.02
CA GLN A 61 -8.13 1.46 -2.06
C GLN A 61 -8.72 1.30 -0.66
N GLY A 62 -8.22 0.35 0.13
CA GLY A 62 -8.69 0.10 1.49
C GLY A 62 -8.46 1.29 2.43
N MET A 63 -7.33 1.96 2.29
CA MET A 63 -6.99 3.21 2.98
C MET A 63 -7.97 4.33 2.64
N ALA A 64 -8.28 4.53 1.36
CA ALA A 64 -9.24 5.55 0.93
C ALA A 64 -10.66 5.28 1.47
N GLN A 65 -11.12 4.01 1.43
CA GLN A 65 -12.42 3.62 2.00
C GLN A 65 -12.49 3.79 3.53
N ALA A 66 -11.35 3.72 4.21
CA ALA A 66 -11.25 3.94 5.66
C ALA A 66 -11.11 5.42 6.04
N GLY A 67 -11.13 6.36 5.08
CA GLY A 67 -10.98 7.79 5.33
C GLY A 67 -9.54 8.25 5.54
N THR A 68 -8.55 7.41 5.21
CA THR A 68 -7.12 7.73 5.34
C THR A 68 -6.41 7.52 4.00
N PRO A 69 -6.79 8.22 2.91
CA PRO A 69 -6.24 7.99 1.58
C PRO A 69 -4.72 8.18 1.56
N ALA A 70 -4.02 7.32 0.83
CA ALA A 70 -2.58 7.47 0.66
C ALA A 70 -2.27 8.75 -0.13
N LYS A 71 -1.31 9.56 0.34
CA LYS A 71 -0.82 10.76 -0.35
C LYS A 71 -0.14 10.40 -1.68
N ALA A 72 0.63 9.31 -1.68
CA ALA A 72 1.26 8.74 -2.86
C ALA A 72 1.46 7.22 -2.71
N LEU A 73 1.37 6.50 -3.82
CA LEU A 73 1.70 5.08 -3.95
C LEU A 73 2.83 4.92 -4.97
N GLN A 74 3.90 4.24 -4.58
CA GLN A 74 5.06 4.00 -5.45
C GLN A 74 5.52 2.54 -5.40
N HIS A 75 6.18 2.10 -6.46
CA HIS A 75 6.99 0.89 -6.39
C HIS A 75 8.32 1.21 -5.66
N PRO A 76 8.89 0.32 -4.82
CA PRO A 76 10.15 0.56 -4.14
C PRO A 76 11.29 0.98 -5.08
N LEU A 77 11.37 0.41 -6.29
CA LEU A 77 12.36 0.83 -7.29
C LEU A 77 12.20 2.28 -7.75
N SER A 78 10.98 2.82 -7.79
CA SER A 78 10.75 4.23 -8.08
C SER A 78 11.32 5.12 -6.98
N LEU A 79 11.21 4.70 -5.71
CA LEU A 79 11.81 5.41 -4.58
C LEU A 79 13.33 5.43 -4.68
N VAL A 80 13.93 4.28 -5.02
CA VAL A 80 15.38 4.18 -5.24
C VAL A 80 15.79 5.09 -6.41
N ARG A 81 15.09 5.06 -7.54
CA ARG A 81 15.35 5.95 -8.68
C ARG A 81 15.37 7.43 -8.26
N MET A 82 14.37 7.86 -7.49
CA MET A 82 14.28 9.23 -6.97
C MET A 82 15.42 9.57 -6.01
N ALA A 83 15.79 8.65 -5.12
CA ALA A 83 16.89 8.85 -4.17
C ALA A 83 18.25 9.04 -4.85
N TYR A 84 18.46 8.40 -6.01
CA TYR A 84 19.67 8.53 -6.82
C TYR A 84 19.62 9.70 -7.82
N GLY A 85 18.53 10.48 -7.87
CA GLY A 85 18.39 11.61 -8.78
C GLY A 85 18.34 11.21 -10.27
N LEU A 86 17.89 9.99 -10.57
CA LEU A 86 17.83 9.48 -11.94
C LEU A 86 16.56 9.96 -12.65
N ALA A 87 16.72 10.45 -13.88
CA ALA A 87 15.67 11.00 -14.74
C ALA A 87 14.61 9.96 -15.14
#